data_AF-A0A7X1YDG8-F1
#
_entry.id   AF-A0A7X1YDG8-F1
#
_cell.length_a   1.000
_cell.length_b   1.000
_cell.length_c   1.000
_cell.angle_alpha   90.00
_cell.angle_beta   90.00
_cell.angle_gamma   90.00
#
_symmetry.space_group_name_H-M   'P 1'
#
loop_
_entity.id
_entity.type
_entity.pdbx_description
1 polymer ?
#
loop_
_entity_poly.entity_id
_entity_poly.type
_entity_poly.pdbx_seq_one_letter_code
_entity_poly.pdbx_strand_id
1 'polypeptide(L)'
;MEDENMQSLLTKDDREWLHGLGLNLSSWRELTCAKFRGATSGELMSIARRGCIYREGAWVNACDLAEKVSKSITWNAQVFEAWNYGFACKIHAICTTLSSFDADILLTASGFDKQDLGELSRASSEAVAAAYRDLYGDGEDEEEEDYYDE
;
A
#
# COMPACT_ATOMS: atom_id res chain seq x y z
N MET A 1 -0.38 -42.98 23.02
CA MET A 1 -1.16 -42.19 23.99
C MET A 1 -0.30 -41.00 24.48
N GLU A 2 0.45 -40.37 23.57
CA GLU A 2 1.38 -39.26 23.86
C GLU A 2 1.03 -37.99 23.05
N ASP A 3 0.26 -38.14 21.97
CA ASP A 3 -0.19 -37.01 21.13
C ASP A 3 -1.25 -36.11 21.79
N GLU A 4 -2.06 -36.64 22.71
CA GLU A 4 -3.11 -35.85 23.38
C GLU A 4 -2.55 -34.86 24.42
N ASN A 5 -1.35 -35.10 24.96
CA ASN A 5 -0.78 -34.29 26.04
C ASN A 5 0.02 -33.08 25.53
N MET A 6 0.49 -33.12 24.29
CA MET A 6 1.25 -32.02 23.67
C MET A 6 0.34 -30.86 23.22
N GLN A 7 -0.95 -31.15 22.96
CA GLN A 7 -1.97 -30.14 22.72
C GLN A 7 -2.32 -29.31 23.96
N SER A 8 -1.82 -29.65 25.17
CA SER A 8 -2.11 -28.93 26.41
C SER A 8 -1.10 -27.83 26.78
N LEU A 9 0.00 -27.68 26.04
CA LEU A 9 1.09 -26.75 26.40
C LEU A 9 1.00 -25.36 25.75
N LEU A 10 0.33 -25.26 24.60
CA LEU A 10 0.17 -23.99 23.89
C LEU A 10 -1.17 -23.36 24.23
N THR A 11 -1.12 -22.10 24.69
CA THR A 11 -2.31 -21.27 24.82
C THR A 11 -2.96 -21.04 23.46
N LYS A 12 -4.19 -20.52 23.46
CA LYS A 12 -4.85 -20.14 22.21
C LYS A 12 -4.02 -19.09 21.44
N ASP A 13 -3.49 -18.11 22.17
CA ASP A 13 -2.69 -17.02 21.60
C ASP A 13 -1.39 -17.54 20.99
N ASP A 14 -0.73 -18.52 21.62
CA ASP A 14 0.47 -19.16 21.06
C ASP A 14 0.17 -19.85 19.73
N ARG A 15 -0.98 -20.54 19.63
CA ARG A 15 -1.38 -21.22 18.40
C ARG A 15 -1.70 -20.23 17.28
N GLU A 16 -2.40 -19.15 17.60
CA GLU A 16 -2.71 -18.09 16.64
C GLU A 16 -1.43 -17.41 16.15
N TRP A 17 -0.49 -17.14 17.08
CA TRP A 17 0.80 -16.56 16.73
C TRP A 17 1.64 -17.50 15.86
N LEU A 18 1.75 -18.78 16.21
CA LEU A 18 2.49 -19.78 15.42
C LEU A 18 1.85 -20.01 14.04
N HIS A 19 0.52 -20.01 13.97
CA HIS A 19 -0.20 -20.11 12.70
C HIS A 19 0.11 -18.91 11.80
N GLY A 20 0.07 -17.69 12.35
CA GLY A 20 0.43 -16.47 11.62
C GLY A 20 1.88 -16.48 11.13
N LEU A 21 2.83 -16.93 11.96
CA LEU A 21 4.22 -17.13 11.55
C LEU A 21 4.34 -18.14 10.40
N GLY A 22 3.62 -19.26 10.49
CA GLY A 22 3.61 -20.28 9.44
C GLY A 22 3.09 -19.75 8.10
N LEU A 23 2.05 -18.90 8.13
CA LEU A 23 1.53 -18.21 6.95
C LEU A 23 2.56 -17.23 6.38
N ASN A 24 3.16 -16.39 7.22
CA ASN A 24 4.18 -15.42 6.80
C ASN A 24 5.36 -16.10 6.10
N LEU A 25 5.94 -17.14 6.70
CA LEU A 25 7.06 -17.88 6.12
C LEU A 25 6.69 -18.59 4.81
N SER A 26 5.48 -19.16 4.74
CA SER A 26 4.99 -19.81 3.52
C SER A 26 4.81 -18.81 2.39
N SER A 27 4.21 -17.65 2.66
CA SER A 27 4.02 -16.59 1.68
C SER A 27 5.34 -15.98 1.23
N TRP A 28 6.29 -15.76 2.14
CA TRP A 28 7.62 -15.28 1.78
C TRP A 28 8.34 -16.27 0.86
N ARG A 29 8.31 -17.56 1.18
CA ARG A 29 8.89 -18.62 0.33
C ARG A 29 8.25 -18.63 -1.05
N GLU A 30 6.92 -18.67 -1.11
CA GLU A 30 6.17 -18.69 -2.37
C GLU A 30 6.45 -17.45 -3.22
N LEU A 31 6.44 -16.26 -2.61
CA LEU A 31 6.69 -15.00 -3.29
C LEU A 31 8.13 -14.95 -3.83
N THR A 32 9.10 -15.37 -3.03
CA THR A 32 10.52 -15.42 -3.42
C THR A 32 10.74 -16.37 -4.59
N CYS A 33 10.19 -17.59 -4.53
CA CYS A 33 10.25 -18.53 -5.64
C CYS A 33 9.55 -17.98 -6.89
N ALA A 34 8.41 -17.30 -6.73
CA ALA A 34 7.68 -16.67 -7.83
C ALA A 34 8.49 -15.54 -8.49
N LYS A 35 9.23 -14.74 -7.71
CA LYS A 35 10.15 -13.72 -8.23
C LYS A 35 11.29 -14.35 -9.02
N PHE A 36 11.92 -15.42 -8.50
CA PHE A 36 13.01 -16.10 -9.19
C PHE A 36 12.61 -16.76 -10.51
N ARG A 37 11.38 -17.28 -10.61
CA ARG A 37 10.85 -17.83 -11.87
C ARG A 37 10.40 -16.76 -12.88
N GLY A 38 10.48 -15.47 -12.53
CA GLY A 38 10.01 -14.38 -13.38
C GLY A 38 8.49 -14.29 -13.50
N ALA A 39 7.75 -14.58 -12.42
CA ALA A 39 6.29 -14.45 -12.39
C ALA A 39 5.83 -13.03 -12.75
N THR A 40 4.63 -12.93 -13.32
CA THR A 40 4.02 -11.65 -13.66
C THR A 40 3.67 -10.85 -12.40
N SER A 41 3.56 -9.52 -12.53
CA SER A 41 3.16 -8.65 -11.41
C SER A 41 1.81 -9.06 -10.80
N GLY A 42 0.86 -9.53 -11.62
CA GLY A 42 -0.44 -10.01 -11.15
C GLY A 42 -0.34 -11.28 -10.31
N GLU A 43 0.50 -12.23 -10.71
CA GLU A 43 0.77 -13.45 -9.92
C GLU A 43 1.47 -13.12 -8.60
N LEU A 44 2.48 -12.25 -8.64
CA LEU A 44 3.20 -11.80 -7.43
C LEU A 44 2.24 -11.12 -6.45
N MET A 45 1.39 -10.22 -6.93
CA MET A 45 0.38 -9.54 -6.12
C MET A 45 -0.63 -10.54 -5.52
N SER A 46 -1.08 -11.53 -6.30
CA SER A 46 -2.00 -12.58 -5.82
C SER A 46 -1.39 -13.43 -4.70
N ILE A 47 -0.10 -13.76 -4.80
CA ILE A 47 0.62 -14.47 -3.74
C ILE A 47 0.75 -13.58 -2.50
N ALA A 48 1.23 -12.35 -2.67
CA ALA A 48 1.48 -11.42 -1.57
C ALA A 48 0.19 -11.05 -0.81
N ARG A 49 -0.94 -10.86 -1.49
CA ARG A 49 -2.24 -10.55 -0.88
C ARG A 49 -2.76 -11.66 0.04
N ARG A 50 -2.40 -12.92 -0.23
CA ARG A 50 -2.74 -14.05 0.64
C ARG A 50 -1.82 -14.15 1.86
N GLY A 51 -0.73 -13.38 1.88
CA GLY A 51 0.25 -13.39 2.96
C GLY A 51 -0.14 -12.58 4.18
N CYS A 52 0.60 -12.85 5.25
CA CYS A 52 0.52 -12.13 6.51
C CYS A 52 1.83 -11.39 6.78
N ILE A 53 1.74 -10.27 7.49
CA ILE A 53 2.89 -9.50 7.98
C ILE A 53 2.76 -9.32 9.50
N TYR A 54 3.89 -9.15 10.19
CA TYR A 54 3.88 -8.84 11.62
C TYR A 54 3.88 -7.33 11.85
N ARG A 55 2.85 -6.79 12.51
CA ARG A 55 2.72 -5.36 12.77
C ARG A 55 2.06 -5.12 14.12
N GLU A 56 2.62 -4.21 14.91
CA GLU A 56 2.04 -3.76 16.20
C GLU A 56 1.67 -4.91 17.16
N GLY A 57 2.48 -5.98 17.17
CA GLY A 57 2.27 -7.14 18.05
C GLY A 57 1.27 -8.19 17.52
N ALA A 58 0.79 -8.06 16.28
CA ALA A 58 -0.15 -9.01 15.69
C ALA A 58 0.21 -9.38 14.24
N TRP A 59 -0.23 -10.56 13.83
CA TRP A 59 -0.22 -10.96 12.42
C TRP A 59 -1.41 -10.35 11.70
N VAL A 60 -1.14 -9.63 10.60
CA VAL A 60 -2.16 -8.94 9.81
C VAL A 60 -2.07 -9.42 8.38
N ASN A 61 -3.21 -9.72 7.75
CA ASN A 61 -3.26 -10.03 6.33
C ASN A 61 -2.88 -8.79 5.50
N ALA A 62 -2.01 -8.98 4.50
CA ALA A 62 -1.48 -7.89 3.69
C ALA A 62 -2.55 -7.21 2.80
N CYS A 63 -3.50 -7.99 2.25
CA CYS A 63 -4.61 -7.45 1.47
C CYS A 63 -5.54 -6.59 2.34
N ASP A 64 -5.95 -7.12 3.49
CA ASP A 64 -6.82 -6.40 4.42
C ASP A 64 -6.17 -5.09 4.90
N LEU A 65 -4.86 -5.11 5.16
CA LEU A 65 -4.14 -3.90 5.52
C LEU A 65 -4.10 -2.90 4.36
N ALA A 66 -3.76 -3.34 3.14
CA ALA A 66 -3.74 -2.48 1.98
C ALA A 66 -5.12 -1.84 1.71
N GLU A 67 -6.21 -2.60 1.84
CA GLU A 67 -7.57 -2.08 1.72
C GLU A 67 -7.96 -1.09 2.82
N LYS A 68 -7.54 -1.35 4.07
CA LYS A 68 -7.77 -0.40 5.17
C LYS A 68 -7.04 0.91 4.91
N VAL A 69 -5.80 0.85 4.43
CA VAL A 69 -5.01 2.03 4.09
C VAL A 69 -5.65 2.77 2.92
N SER A 70 -6.07 2.08 1.87
CA SER A 70 -6.70 2.68 0.69
C SER A 70 -8.00 3.43 1.03
N LYS A 71 -8.81 2.87 1.93
CA LYS A 71 -10.03 3.49 2.48
C LYS A 71 -9.74 4.68 3.41
N SER A 72 -8.53 4.80 3.95
CA SER A 72 -8.13 5.88 4.85
C SER A 72 -7.65 7.15 4.13
N ILE A 73 -7.59 7.14 2.80
CA ILE A 73 -7.15 8.29 2.00
C ILE A 73 -8.35 9.21 1.78
N THR A 74 -8.34 10.37 2.43
CA THR A 74 -9.44 11.34 2.40
C THR A 74 -9.10 12.64 1.69
N TRP A 75 -7.82 12.98 1.57
CA TRP A 75 -7.38 14.22 0.94
C TRP A 75 -7.20 14.05 -0.57
N ASN A 76 -7.76 14.98 -1.34
CA ASN A 76 -7.76 14.99 -2.82
C ASN A 76 -8.15 13.66 -3.46
N ALA A 77 -8.96 12.85 -2.76
CA ALA A 77 -9.38 11.53 -3.20
C ALA A 77 -10.26 11.54 -4.46
N GLN A 78 -10.72 12.72 -4.88
CA GLN A 78 -11.49 12.95 -6.10
C GLN A 78 -10.62 12.88 -7.36
N VAL A 79 -9.30 13.09 -7.23
CA VAL A 79 -8.32 12.94 -8.32
C VAL A 79 -7.58 11.62 -8.09
N PHE A 80 -7.68 10.70 -9.05
CA PHE A 80 -7.13 9.35 -8.90
C PHE A 80 -5.63 9.36 -8.63
N GLU A 81 -4.86 10.19 -9.33
CA GLU A 81 -3.41 10.29 -9.19
C GLU A 81 -3.03 10.80 -7.79
N ALA A 82 -3.78 11.75 -7.24
CA ALA A 82 -3.59 12.25 -5.88
C ALA A 82 -3.96 11.21 -4.83
N TRP A 83 -5.07 10.49 -5.04
CA TRP A 83 -5.44 9.37 -4.19
C TRP A 83 -4.36 8.27 -4.22
N ASN A 84 -3.87 7.91 -5.41
CA ASN A 84 -2.89 6.85 -5.62
C ASN A 84 -1.54 7.21 -5.01
N TYR A 85 -1.10 8.47 -5.14
CA TYR A 85 0.09 8.97 -4.46
C TYR A 85 -0.06 8.92 -2.93
N GLY A 86 -1.19 9.40 -2.40
CA GLY A 86 -1.47 9.31 -0.96
C GLY A 86 -1.49 7.87 -0.44
N PHE A 87 -2.05 6.94 -1.22
CA PHE A 87 -2.05 5.52 -0.91
C PHE A 87 -0.62 4.95 -0.87
N ALA A 88 0.18 5.23 -1.90
CA ALA A 88 1.58 4.82 -1.97
C ALA A 88 2.39 5.36 -0.78
N CYS A 89 2.28 6.65 -0.47
CA CYS A 89 2.97 7.27 0.66
C CYS A 89 2.66 6.56 1.99
N LYS A 90 1.39 6.26 2.27
CA LYS A 90 1.02 5.57 3.52
C LYS A 90 1.55 4.14 3.56
N ILE A 91 1.52 3.41 2.44
CA ILE A 91 2.08 2.06 2.37
C ILE A 91 3.59 2.10 2.62
N HIS A 92 4.32 2.97 1.95
CA HIS A 92 5.76 3.13 2.15
C HIS A 92 6.09 3.52 3.60
N ALA A 93 5.32 4.44 4.20
CA ALA A 93 5.48 4.83 5.60
C ALA A 93 5.31 3.62 6.53
N ILE A 94 4.30 2.78 6.32
CA ILE A 94 4.13 1.54 7.10
C ILE A 94 5.33 0.62 6.89
N CYS A 95 5.79 0.44 5.65
CA CYS A 95 6.92 -0.43 5.32
C CYS A 95 8.22 -0.03 6.04
N THR A 96 8.43 1.26 6.36
CA THR A 96 9.60 1.69 7.14
C THR A 96 9.66 1.11 8.56
N THR A 97 8.53 0.65 9.10
CA THR A 97 8.43 0.06 10.44
C THR A 97 8.46 -1.47 10.44
N LEU A 98 8.50 -2.09 9.26
CA LEU A 98 8.42 -3.53 9.09
C LEU A 98 9.81 -4.15 8.84
N SER A 99 9.89 -5.47 8.98
CA SER A 99 11.04 -6.22 8.44
C SER A 99 11.09 -6.07 6.92
N SER A 100 12.27 -6.28 6.31
CA SER A 100 12.41 -6.21 4.85
C SER A 100 11.50 -7.21 4.12
N PHE A 101 11.25 -8.38 4.71
CA PHE A 101 10.38 -9.40 4.13
C PHE A 101 8.91 -9.01 4.21
N ASP A 102 8.47 -8.49 5.36
CA ASP A 102 7.10 -8.02 5.54
C ASP A 102 6.80 -6.79 4.69
N ALA A 103 7.76 -5.87 4.58
CA ALA A 103 7.69 -4.71 3.70
C ALA A 103 7.54 -5.15 2.23
N ASP A 104 8.32 -6.13 1.78
CA ASP A 104 8.25 -6.68 0.42
C ASP A 104 6.88 -7.29 0.11
N ILE A 105 6.32 -8.06 1.05
CA ILE A 105 4.98 -8.61 0.95
C ILE A 105 3.95 -7.47 0.83
N LEU A 106 4.01 -6.46 1.70
CA LEU A 106 3.04 -5.37 1.70
C LEU A 106 3.13 -4.51 0.42
N LEU A 107 4.33 -4.14 -0.02
CA LEU A 107 4.57 -3.39 -1.26
C LEU A 107 4.09 -4.16 -2.49
N THR A 108 4.33 -5.47 -2.52
CA THR A 108 3.86 -6.32 -3.62
C THR A 108 2.33 -6.45 -3.59
N ALA A 109 1.72 -6.64 -2.42
CA ALA A 109 0.28 -6.80 -2.26
C ALA A 109 -0.50 -5.53 -2.65
N SER A 110 0.07 -4.35 -2.33
CA SER A 110 -0.49 -3.04 -2.68
C SER A 110 -0.20 -2.62 -4.13
N GLY A 111 0.74 -3.27 -4.80
CA GLY A 111 1.15 -2.94 -6.18
C GLY A 111 2.20 -1.83 -6.29
N PHE A 112 2.89 -1.48 -5.20
CA PHE A 112 3.87 -0.39 -5.15
C PHE A 112 5.34 -0.84 -5.16
N ASP A 113 5.63 -2.15 -5.17
CA ASP A 113 6.99 -2.73 -5.20
C ASP A 113 7.94 -2.11 -6.25
N LYS A 114 7.40 -1.69 -7.40
CA LYS A 114 8.18 -1.12 -8.52
C LYS A 114 7.80 0.31 -8.86
N GLN A 115 7.07 0.98 -7.98
CA GLN A 115 6.58 2.33 -8.22
C GLN A 115 7.52 3.34 -7.57
N ASP A 116 7.89 4.37 -8.32
CA ASP A 116 8.69 5.48 -7.78
C ASP A 116 7.76 6.54 -7.16
N LEU A 117 7.99 6.88 -5.89
CA LEU A 117 7.18 7.87 -5.19
C LEU A 117 7.31 9.27 -5.79
N GLY A 118 8.45 9.61 -6.37
CA GLY A 118 8.66 10.89 -7.06
C GLY A 118 7.84 10.99 -8.34
N GLU A 119 7.79 9.93 -9.13
CA GLU A 119 6.93 9.85 -10.31
C GLU A 119 5.44 9.96 -9.96
N LEU A 120 5.00 9.24 -8.92
CA LEU A 120 3.62 9.34 -8.41
C LEU A 120 3.31 10.75 -7.88
N SER A 121 4.25 11.38 -7.18
CA SER A 121 4.10 12.76 -6.69
C SER A 121 3.93 13.77 -7.84
N ARG A 122 4.71 13.60 -8.91
CA ARG A 122 4.61 14.45 -10.10
C ARG A 122 3.26 14.26 -10.79
N ALA A 123 2.86 13.02 -11.04
CA ALA A 123 1.56 12.70 -11.66
C ALA A 123 0.39 13.26 -10.83
N SER A 124 0.44 13.14 -9.50
CA SER A 124 -0.53 13.75 -8.60
C SER A 124 -0.59 15.28 -8.77
N SER A 125 0.55 15.95 -8.85
CA SER A 125 0.60 17.41 -8.95
C SER A 125 0.05 17.91 -10.28
N GLU A 126 0.43 17.24 -11.39
CA GLU A 126 -0.06 17.54 -12.73
C GLU A 126 -1.58 17.33 -12.84
N ALA A 127 -2.09 16.22 -12.31
CA ALA A 127 -3.52 15.91 -12.34
C ALA A 127 -4.37 16.89 -11.50
N VAL A 128 -3.89 17.27 -10.32
CA VAL A 128 -4.57 18.28 -9.48
C VAL A 128 -4.57 19.64 -10.16
N ALA A 129 -3.45 20.05 -10.77
CA ALA A 129 -3.38 21.31 -11.52
C ALA A 129 -4.30 21.30 -12.75
N ALA A 130 -4.39 20.17 -13.47
CA ALA A 130 -5.33 20.01 -14.58
C ALA A 130 -6.79 20.09 -14.12
N ALA A 131 -7.15 19.40 -13.03
CA ALA A 131 -8.50 19.45 -12.47
C ALA A 131 -8.87 20.85 -11.95
N TYR A 132 -7.91 21.58 -11.37
CA TYR A 132 -8.12 22.95 -10.94
C TYR A 132 -8.44 23.87 -12.14
N ARG A 133 -7.65 23.79 -13.21
CA ARG A 133 -7.86 24.56 -14.44
C ARG A 133 -9.19 24.26 -15.12
N ASP A 134 -9.61 22.99 -15.13
CA ASP A 134 -10.90 22.59 -15.69
C ASP A 134 -12.09 23.18 -14.90
N LEU A 135 -11.96 23.30 -13.57
CA LEU A 135 -13.03 23.82 -12.71
C LEU A 135 -13.08 25.35 -12.64
N TYR A 136 -11.93 26.01 -12.64
CA TYR A 136 -11.83 27.45 -12.35
C TYR A 136 -11.26 28.28 -13.51
N GLY A 137 -10.88 27.64 -14.62
CA GLY A 137 -10.14 28.27 -15.70
C GLY A 137 -8.65 28.36 -15.42
N ASP A 138 -7.87 28.63 -16.47
CA ASP A 138 -6.58 29.29 -16.31
C ASP A 138 -6.91 30.69 -15.80
N GLY A 139 -6.37 31.12 -14.65
CA GLY A 139 -6.67 32.44 -14.12
C GLY A 139 -6.23 33.54 -15.08
N GLU A 140 -7.14 33.97 -15.96
CA GLU A 140 -7.04 35.15 -16.80
C GLU A 140 -8.40 35.85 -16.67
N ASP A 141 -8.39 37.00 -15.98
CA ASP A 141 -9.24 38.18 -16.21
C ASP A 141 -8.97 39.18 -15.06
N GLU A 142 -7.74 39.68 -14.95
CA GLU A 142 -7.56 41.07 -14.54
C GLU A 142 -7.35 41.84 -15.84
N GLU A 143 -8.46 42.23 -16.47
CA GLU A 143 -8.47 43.29 -17.45
C GLU A 143 -7.77 44.49 -16.81
N GLU A 144 -6.61 44.91 -17.34
CA GLU A 144 -6.07 46.24 -17.10
C GLU A 144 -7.10 47.25 -17.66
N GLU A 145 -8.08 47.64 -16.83
CA GLU A 145 -8.83 48.89 -17.03
C GLU A 145 -7.86 50.06 -16.81
N ASP A 146 -7.05 50.34 -17.83
CA ASP A 146 -6.31 51.59 -17.97
C ASP A 146 -7.34 52.73 -18.20
N TYR A 147 -7.90 53.23 -17.11
CA TYR A 147 -8.57 54.54 -17.06
C TYR A 147 -7.52 55.62 -17.34
N TYR A 148 -7.39 56.04 -18.60
CA TYR A 148 -6.80 57.34 -18.92
C TYR A 148 -7.92 58.38 -18.99
N ASP A 149 -8.04 59.16 -17.92
CA ASP A 149 -8.70 60.46 -17.87
C ASP A 149 -7.88 61.46 -18.71
N GLU A 150 -8.43 61.96 -19.82
CA GLU A 150 -8.16 63.31 -20.39
C GLU A 150 -9.39 63.88 -21.11
#